data_AF-A0A435JLZ6-F1
#
_entry.id   AF-A0A435JLZ6-F1
#
_cell.length_a   1.000
_cell.length_b   1.000
_cell.length_c   1.000
_cell.angle_alpha   90.00
_cell.angle_beta   90.00
_cell.angle_gamma   90.00
#
_symmetry.space_group_name_H-M   'P 1'
#
loop_
_entity.id
_entity.type
_entity.pdbx_description
1 polymer ?
#
loop_
_entity_poly.entity_id
_entity_poly.type
_entity_poly.pdbx_seq_one_letter_code
_entity_poly.pdbx_strand_id
1 'polypeptide(L)' 'MSLCILAAGKTVTLSVAAFTLSWTHSVERTRWQEDWKVTSSSLQVVEARIEGSGAGMEPPEGAVLKEGWW' A
#
# COMPACT_ATOMS: atom_id res chain seq x y z
N MET A 1 -12.24 3.86 14.56
CA MET A 1 -11.29 2.74 14.56
C MET A 1 -9.89 3.33 14.62
N SER A 2 -8.93 2.60 15.18
CA SER A 2 -7.61 3.16 15.48
C SER A 2 -6.53 2.42 14.69
N LEU A 3 -5.73 3.17 13.94
CA LEU A 3 -4.49 2.69 13.33
C LEU A 3 -3.32 3.05 14.24
N CYS A 4 -2.48 2.07 14.55
CA CYS A 4 -1.25 2.28 15.32
C CYS A 4 -0.04 2.19 14.39
N ILE A 5 0.81 3.22 14.40
CA ILE A 5 2.05 3.27 13.61
C ILE A 5 3.23 3.34 14.56
N LEU A 6 4.18 2.42 14.42
CA LEU A 6 5.47 2.46 15.12
C LEU A 6 6.55 2.94 14.15
N ALA A 7 7.22 4.05 14.48
CA ALA A 7 8.33 4.58 13.70
C ALA A 7 9.39 5.16 14.63
N ALA A 8 10.66 4.80 14.40
CA ALA A 8 11.81 5.30 15.17
C ALA A 8 11.60 5.23 16.70
N GLY A 9 10.99 4.14 17.20
CA GLY A 9 10.73 3.93 18.63
C GLY A 9 9.56 4.75 19.21
N LYS A 10 8.78 5.46 18.37
CA LYS A 10 7.58 6.18 18.78
C LYS A 10 6.34 5.54 18.18
N THR A 11 5.29 5.41 18.99
CA THR A 11 3.98 4.93 18.54
C THR A 11 3.02 6.10 18.43
N VAL A 12 2.32 6.19 17.29
CA VAL A 12 1.25 7.16 17.05
C VAL A 12 -0.05 6.40 16.77
N THR A 13 -1.13 6.81 17.44
CA THR A 13 -2.47 6.27 17.23
C THR A 13 -3.30 7.28 16.45
N LEU A 14 -3.87 6.86 15.33
CA LEU A 14 -4.69 7.68 14.45
C LEU A 14 -6.12 7.15 14.41
N SER A 15 -7.10 8.03 14.60
CA SER A 15 -8.51 7.69 14.40
C SER A 15 -8.89 7.91 12.93
N VAL A 16 -8.68 6.89 12.11
CA VAL A 16 -8.95 6.92 10.65
C VAL A 16 -9.73 5.69 10.20
N ALA A 17 -10.50 5.83 9.13
CA ALA A 17 -11.25 4.74 8.52
C ALA A 17 -10.49 4.08 7.34
N ALA A 18 -9.61 4.83 6.69
CA ALA A 18 -8.83 4.38 5.55
C ALA A 18 -7.52 5.16 5.45
N PHE A 19 -6.54 4.60 4.76
CA PHE A 19 -5.27 5.26 4.45
C PHE A 19 -4.68 4.66 3.17
N THR A 20 -3.77 5.41 2.55
CA THR A 20 -2.95 4.92 1.44
C THR A 20 -1.53 4.66 1.94
N LEU A 21 -1.02 3.45 1.72
CA LEU A 21 0.38 3.11 1.91
C LEU A 21 1.09 3.28 0.57
N SER A 22 2.26 3.92 0.54
CA SER A 22 3.01 4.09 -0.70
C SER A 22 4.50 4.10 -0.46
N TRP A 23 5.25 3.34 -1.26
CA TRP A 23 6.70 3.27 -1.19
C TRP A 23 7.30 3.16 -2.59
N THR A 24 8.58 3.51 -2.70
CA THR A 24 9.34 3.35 -3.92
C THR A 24 10.32 2.20 -3.72
N HIS A 25 10.30 1.24 -4.64
CA HIS A 25 11.23 0.11 -4.58
C HIS A 25 12.67 0.63 -4.76
N SER A 26 13.58 0.26 -3.86
CA SER A 26 14.91 0.89 -3.79
C SER A 26 15.81 0.56 -4.98
N VAL A 27 15.61 -0.61 -5.61
CA VAL A 27 16.37 -1.07 -6.79
C VAL A 27 15.65 -0.66 -8.07
N GLU A 28 14.48 -1.21 -8.33
CA GLU A 28 13.62 -0.86 -9.50
C GLU A 28 13.27 0.63 -9.63
N ARG A 29 13.29 1.41 -8.55
CA ARG A 29 12.88 2.84 -8.51
C ARG A 29 11.44 3.11 -8.98
N THR A 30 10.61 2.08 -9.04
CA THR A 30 9.17 2.17 -9.34
C THR A 30 8.35 2.38 -8.07
N ARG A 31 7.18 3.01 -8.20
CA ARG A 31 6.25 3.23 -7.08
C ARG A 31 5.25 2.08 -6.93
N TRP A 32 5.00 1.69 -5.69
CA TRP A 32 3.87 0.87 -5.27
C TRP A 32 2.94 1.69 -4.38
N GLN A 33 1.63 1.55 -4.56
CA GLN A 33 0.64 2.12 -3.66
C GLN A 33 -0.46 1.11 -3.34
N GLU A 34 -0.99 1.20 -2.12
CA GLU A 34 -2.10 0.37 -1.64
C GLU A 34 -3.09 1.23 -0.89
N ASP A 35 -4.37 1.03 -1.17
CA ASP A 35 -5.45 1.65 -0.42
C ASP A 35 -6.01 0.66 0.58
N TRP A 36 -6.01 1.06 1.85
CA TRP A 36 -6.37 0.22 2.98
C TRP A 36 -7.60 0.76 3.70
N LYS A 37 -8.47 -0.15 4.14
CA LYS A 37 -9.54 0.11 5.10
C LYS A 37 -9.16 -0.41 6.48
N VAL A 38 -9.42 0.39 7.50
CA VAL A 38 -9.28 -0.01 8.91
C VAL A 38 -10.63 -0.60 9.33
N THR A 39 -10.63 -1.88 9.69
CA THR A 39 -11.81 -2.56 10.24
C THR A 39 -11.68 -2.74 11.75
N SER A 40 -12.68 -3.31 12.40
CA SER A 40 -12.67 -3.54 13.85
C SER A 40 -11.59 -4.51 14.28
N SER A 41 -11.17 -5.41 13.38
CA SER A 41 -10.28 -6.53 13.69
C SER A 41 -9.12 -6.70 12.72
N SER A 42 -9.06 -5.91 11.64
CA SER A 42 -8.04 -6.08 10.59
C SER A 42 -7.78 -4.79 9.81
N LEU A 43 -6.69 -4.81 9.05
CA LEU A 43 -6.46 -3.90 7.94
C LEU A 43 -6.76 -4.67 6.65
N GLN A 44 -7.59 -4.09 5.79
CA GLN A 44 -7.98 -4.72 4.53
C GLN A 44 -7.43 -3.90 3.36
N VAL A 45 -6.61 -4.52 2.52
CA VAL A 45 -6.25 -3.97 1.20
C VAL A 45 -7.48 -3.99 0.32
N VAL A 46 -7.80 -2.87 -0.31
CA VAL A 46 -8.93 -2.73 -1.23
C VAL A 46 -8.44 -2.64 -2.67
N GLU A 47 -7.29 -1.99 -2.88
CA GLU A 47 -6.68 -1.79 -4.18
C GLU A 47 -5.16 -1.72 -3.99
N ALA A 48 -4.42 -2.29 -4.94
CA ALA A 48 -2.98 -2.13 -5.06
C ALA A 48 -2.69 -1.68 -6.50
N ARG A 49 -1.72 -0.79 -6.65
CA ARG A 49 -1.29 -0.24 -7.94
C ARG A 49 0.22 -0.15 -8.01
N ILE A 50 0.77 -0.53 -9.15
CA ILE A 50 2.22 -0.50 -9.39
C ILE A 50 2.60 0.12 -10.74
N GLU A 51 3.56 1.06 -10.75
CA GLU A 51 3.98 1.79 -11.97
C GLU A 51 4.67 0.90 -13.02
N GLY A 52 5.10 -0.30 -12.66
CA GLY A 52 5.76 -1.21 -13.59
C GLY A 52 6.17 -2.52 -12.94
N SER A 53 6.32 -3.55 -13.77
CA SER A 53 6.82 -4.85 -13.33
C SER A 53 8.33 -4.82 -13.12
N GLY A 54 8.79 -5.35 -11.99
CA GLY A 54 10.21 -5.55 -11.68
C GLY A 54 10.38 -6.66 -10.67
N ALA A 55 11.61 -6.97 -10.27
CA ALA A 55 11.87 -8.07 -9.34
C ALA A 55 11.17 -7.85 -7.98
N GLY A 56 10.24 -8.73 -7.62
CA GLY A 56 9.44 -8.62 -6.39
C GLY A 56 8.36 -7.53 -6.44
N MET A 57 8.08 -7.04 -7.65
CA MET A 57 7.19 -5.94 -8.00
C MET A 57 6.29 -6.41 -9.16
N GLU A 58 5.91 -7.69 -9.19
CA GLU A 58 5.10 -8.25 -10.27
C GLU A 58 3.60 -8.01 -10.02
N PRO A 59 2.86 -7.45 -11.00
CA PRO A 59 1.41 -7.39 -10.90
C PRO A 59 0.79 -8.78 -10.72
N PRO A 60 -0.19 -8.96 -9.82
CA PRO A 60 -0.84 -10.25 -9.63
C PRO A 60 -1.67 -10.66 -10.84
N GLU A 61 -2.03 -11.93 -10.90
CA GLU A 61 -2.96 -12.43 -11.92
C GLU A 61 -4.28 -11.62 -11.89
N GLY A 62 -4.72 -11.16 -13.07
CA GLY A 62 -5.92 -10.34 -13.21
C GLY A 62 -5.72 -8.83 -13.02
N ALA A 63 -4.48 -8.36 -12.77
CA ALA A 63 -4.16 -6.93 -12.79
C ALA A 63 -4.42 -6.31 -14.18
N VAL A 64 -4.78 -5.03 -14.20
CA VAL A 64 -5.16 -4.31 -15.43
C VAL A 64 -4.32 -3.06 -15.57
N LEU A 65 -3.59 -2.96 -16.67
CA LEU A 65 -2.84 -1.76 -17.00
C LEU A 65 -3.80 -0.61 -17.34
N LYS A 66 -3.80 0.42 -16.50
CA LYS A 66 -4.58 1.64 -16.70
C LYS A 66 -3.70 2.85 -16.38
N GLU A 67 -3.64 3.80 -17.31
CA GLU A 67 -2.94 5.09 -17.11
C GLU A 67 -1.48 4.95 -16.65
N GLY A 68 -0.78 3.89 -17.09
CA GLY A 68 0.62 3.62 -16.74
C GLY A 68 0.82 2.89 -15.42
N TRP A 69 -0.24 2.42 -14.77
CA TRP A 69 -0.19 1.60 -13.55
C TRP A 69 -0.88 0.26 -13.80
N TRP A 70 -0.28 -0.81 -13.29
CA TRP A 70 -0.91 -2.12 -13.17
C TRP A 70 -1.70 -2.24 -11.87
#